data_AF-A0A970VU44-F1
#
_entry.id   AF-A0A970VU44-F1
#
_cell.length_a   1.000
_cell.length_b   1.000
_cell.length_c   1.000
_cell.angle_alpha   90.00
_cell.angle_beta   90.00
_cell.angle_gamma   90.00
#
_symmetry.space_group_name_H-M   'P 1'
#
loop_
_entity.id
_entity.type
_entity.pdbx_description
1 polymer ?
#
loop_
_entity_poly.entity_id
_entity_poly.type
_entity_poly.pdbx_seq_one_letter_code
_entity_poly.pdbx_strand_id
1 'polypeptide(L)'
;MSDEALWSRIISELSSSGEELQTRTELWFRTTAKRDSLFVDRAAENILSSNLSKPRIITKKDFLFVYSYYDRWVNGEKGVRKEVSMKSRNTTYIFALIERFAD
;
A
#
# COMPACT_ATOMS: atom_id res chain seq x y z
N MET A 1 4.32 12.18 -10.91
CA MET A 1 4.89 10.87 -11.34
C MET A 1 3.77 10.03 -11.94
N SER A 2 4.01 9.15 -12.92
CA SER A 2 2.98 8.20 -13.35
C SER A 2 2.84 7.06 -12.33
N ASP A 3 1.70 6.38 -12.33
CA ASP A 3 1.42 5.18 -11.55
C ASP A 3 2.46 4.07 -11.78
N GLU A 4 2.85 3.87 -13.05
CA GLU A 4 3.88 2.93 -13.48
C GLU A 4 5.28 3.25 -12.94
N ALA A 5 5.65 4.54 -12.97
CA ALA A 5 6.93 5.00 -12.44
C ALA A 5 6.97 4.88 -10.91
N LEU A 6 5.86 5.19 -10.23
CA LEU A 6 5.74 5.04 -8.79
C LEU A 6 5.82 3.58 -8.36
N TRP A 7 5.13 2.68 -9.06
CA TRP A 7 5.23 1.24 -8.81
C TRP A 7 6.68 0.75 -8.91
N SER A 8 7.39 1.17 -9.97
CA SER A 8 8.79 0.78 -10.20
C SER A 8 9.71 1.28 -9.09
N ARG A 9 9.49 2.52 -8.62
CA ARG A 9 10.19 3.10 -7.46
C ARG A 9 9.96 2.29 -6.20
N ILE A 10 8.69 2.01 -5.86
CA ILE A 10 8.32 1.24 -4.67
C ILE A 10 8.99 -0.14 -4.67
N ILE A 11 8.94 -0.85 -5.80
CA ILE A 11 9.59 -2.17 -5.93
C ILE A 11 11.11 -2.04 -5.71
N SER A 12 11.75 -1.06 -6.35
CA SER A 12 13.19 -0.85 -6.22
C SER A 12 13.61 -0.53 -4.78
N GLU A 13 12.89 0.37 -4.09
CA GLU A 13 13.23 0.78 -2.72
C GLU A 13 12.97 -0.33 -1.70
N LEU A 14 11.92 -1.14 -1.88
CA LEU A 14 11.53 -2.18 -0.93
C LEU A 14 12.17 -3.56 -1.19
N SER A 15 12.99 -3.71 -2.24
CA SER A 15 13.61 -5.00 -2.61
C SER A 15 14.78 -5.41 -1.71
N SER A 16 15.42 -4.48 -1.01
CA SER A 16 16.62 -4.75 -0.20
C SER A 16 16.28 -5.27 1.20
N SER A 17 15.50 -4.51 1.97
CA SER A 17 15.15 -4.83 3.36
C SER A 17 13.65 -4.79 3.63
N GLY A 18 12.87 -4.21 2.73
CA GLY A 18 11.53 -3.72 3.05
C GLY A 18 11.54 -2.59 4.08
N GLU A 19 10.35 -2.09 4.40
CA GLU A 19 10.14 -0.94 5.30
C GLU A 19 8.87 -1.14 6.12
N GLU A 20 8.85 -0.64 7.36
CA GLU A 20 7.60 -0.50 8.12
C GLU A 20 6.94 0.84 7.82
N LEU A 21 5.69 0.76 7.41
CA LEU A 21 4.89 1.90 7.01
C LEU A 21 3.68 2.01 7.92
N GLN A 22 3.21 3.24 8.09
CA GLN A 22 2.02 3.53 8.87
C GLN A 22 0.86 3.86 7.94
N THR A 23 -0.31 3.32 8.23
CA THR A 23 -1.55 3.74 7.58
C THR A 23 -2.05 5.04 8.19
N ARG A 24 -2.93 5.77 7.50
CA ARG A 24 -3.65 6.92 8.09
C ARG A 24 -4.49 6.60 9.33
N THR A 25 -4.74 5.32 9.63
CA THR A 25 -5.40 4.89 10.88
C THR A 25 -4.39 4.49 11.95
N GLU A 26 -3.14 4.95 11.83
CA GLU A 26 -2.03 4.76 12.76
C GLU A 26 -1.52 3.31 12.92
N LEU A 27 -2.03 2.38 12.11
CA LEU A 27 -1.60 0.98 12.15
C LEU A 27 -0.33 0.79 11.33
N TRP A 28 0.63 0.09 11.91
CA TRP A 28 1.90 -0.24 11.29
C TRP A 28 1.85 -1.58 10.56
N PHE A 29 2.54 -1.65 9.42
CA PHE A 29 2.69 -2.87 8.65
C PHE A 29 4.07 -2.89 8.01
N ARG A 30 4.64 -4.08 7.83
CA ARG A 30 5.89 -4.23 7.10
C ARG A 30 5.59 -4.54 5.64
N THR A 31 6.28 -3.88 4.73
CA THR A 31 6.20 -4.19 3.31
C THR A 31 7.56 -4.57 2.77
N THR A 32 7.62 -5.66 2.02
CA THR A 32 8.83 -6.10 1.29
C THR A 32 8.49 -6.30 -0.18
N ALA A 33 9.43 -6.02 -1.08
CA ALA A 33 9.31 -6.39 -2.47
C ALA A 33 10.03 -7.71 -2.73
N LYS A 34 9.38 -8.60 -3.48
CA LYS A 34 10.00 -9.84 -3.95
C LYS A 34 9.52 -10.15 -5.36
N ARG A 35 10.47 -10.17 -6.29
CA ARG A 35 10.19 -10.22 -7.75
C ARG A 35 9.32 -9.02 -8.13
N ASP A 36 8.13 -9.25 -8.68
CA ASP A 36 7.21 -8.21 -9.16
C ASP A 36 5.96 -8.02 -8.27
N SER A 37 6.07 -8.38 -6.99
CA SER A 37 4.97 -8.25 -6.03
C SER A 37 5.46 -7.69 -4.70
N LEU A 38 4.57 -6.96 -4.04
CA LEU A 38 4.77 -6.53 -2.66
C LEU A 38 4.08 -7.50 -1.70
N PHE A 39 4.75 -7.76 -0.60
CA PHE A 39 4.27 -8.58 0.49
C PHE A 39 4.08 -7.69 1.70
N VAL A 40 2.84 -7.64 2.20
CA VAL A 40 2.43 -6.87 3.37
C VAL A 40 2.26 -7.84 4.52
N ASP A 41 3.02 -7.59 5.56
CA ASP A 41 3.03 -8.35 6.80
C ASP A 41 2.79 -7.46 8.01
N ARG A 42 2.62 -8.10 9.17
CA ARG A 42 2.57 -7.41 10.46
C ARG A 42 3.88 -6.64 10.65
N ALA A 43 3.79 -5.46 11.27
CA ALA A 43 4.96 -4.81 11.81
C ALA A 43 5.64 -5.74 12.84
N ALA A 44 6.95 -5.85 12.74
CA ALA A 44 7.84 -6.59 13.63
C ALA A 44 8.39 -5.70 14.75
N GLU A 45 8.58 -4.40 14.48
CA GLU A 45 9.19 -3.45 15.43
C GLU A 45 8.14 -2.56 16.11
N ASN A 46 7.10 -2.13 15.39
CA ASN A 46 6.08 -1.24 15.94
C ASN A 46 4.94 -1.97 16.66
N ILE A 47 4.54 -1.42 17.83
CA ILE A 47 3.56 -2.02 18.76
C ILE A 47 2.12 -2.00 18.21
N LEU A 48 1.72 -0.93 17.51
CA LEU A 48 0.39 -0.81 16.87
C LEU A 48 0.36 -1.52 15.51
N SER A 49 0.70 -2.81 15.53
CA SER A 49 0.84 -3.64 14.32
C SER A 49 -0.51 -4.05 13.74
N SER A 50 -0.59 -4.06 12.42
CA SER A 50 -1.75 -4.55 11.69
C SER A 50 -2.11 -5.98 12.10
N ASN A 51 -3.39 -6.25 12.27
CA ASN A 51 -3.88 -7.57 12.66
C ASN A 51 -4.00 -8.49 11.43
N LEU A 52 -2.86 -8.85 10.84
CA LEU A 52 -2.78 -9.78 9.72
C LEU A 52 -2.53 -11.20 10.22
N SER A 53 -3.47 -12.10 9.98
CA SER A 53 -3.29 -13.54 10.26
C SER A 53 -2.44 -14.24 9.21
N LYS A 54 -2.36 -13.68 7.99
CA LYS A 54 -1.52 -14.13 6.89
C LYS A 54 -0.99 -12.92 6.11
N PRO A 55 0.20 -13.01 5.49
CA PRO A 55 0.70 -11.98 4.59
C PRO A 55 -0.30 -11.68 3.47
N ARG A 56 -0.35 -10.43 3.02
CA ARG A 56 -1.11 -10.03 1.83
C ARG A 56 -0.16 -9.78 0.68
N ILE A 57 -0.59 -10.17 -0.51
CA ILE A 57 0.16 -9.94 -1.75
C ILE A 57 -0.51 -8.78 -2.48
N ILE A 58 0.27 -7.77 -2.84
CA ILE A 58 -0.12 -6.69 -3.74
C ILE A 58 0.61 -6.93 -5.05
N THR A 59 -0.17 -7.14 -6.11
CA THR A 59 0.36 -7.21 -7.48
C THR A 59 0.34 -5.83 -8.12
N LYS A 60 1.14 -5.63 -9.16
CA LYS A 60 1.09 -4.42 -9.97
C LYS A 60 -0.32 -4.05 -10.41
N LYS A 61 -1.10 -5.02 -10.90
CA LYS A 61 -2.49 -4.79 -11.34
C LYS A 61 -3.38 -4.25 -10.21
N ASP A 62 -3.23 -4.79 -9.00
CA ASP A 62 -3.97 -4.34 -7.82
C ASP A 62 -3.56 -2.91 -7.42
N PHE A 63 -2.25 -2.63 -7.46
CA PHE A 63 -1.71 -1.30 -7.21
C PHE A 63 -2.28 -0.26 -8.19
N LEU A 64 -2.14 -0.48 -9.50
CA LEU A 64 -2.62 0.45 -10.53
C LEU A 64 -4.14 0.67 -10.42
N PHE A 65 -4.89 -0.40 -10.15
CA PHE A 65 -6.32 -0.32 -9.91
C PHE A 65 -6.64 0.63 -8.76
N VAL A 66 -6.02 0.46 -7.59
CA VAL A 66 -6.27 1.34 -6.43
C VAL A 66 -5.73 2.74 -6.65
N TYR A 67 -4.58 2.89 -7.30
CA TYR A 67 -3.97 4.18 -7.64
C TYR A 67 -4.93 5.06 -8.44
N SER A 68 -5.69 4.48 -9.37
CA SER A 68 -6.69 5.24 -10.16
C SER A 68 -7.79 5.93 -9.32
N TYR A 69 -7.97 5.55 -8.05
CA TYR A 69 -8.90 6.16 -7.11
C TYR A 69 -8.22 7.13 -6.13
N TYR A 70 -6.90 7.19 -6.12
CA TYR A 70 -6.13 7.89 -5.10
C TYR A 70 -6.41 9.40 -5.11
N ASP A 71 -6.36 10.04 -6.28
CA ASP A 71 -6.63 11.49 -6.40
C ASP A 71 -8.04 11.85 -5.93
N ARG A 72 -9.04 11.05 -6.32
CA ARG A 72 -10.43 11.22 -5.87
C ARG A 72 -10.54 11.11 -4.35
N TRP A 73 -9.83 10.16 -3.75
CA TRP A 73 -9.78 9.98 -2.31
C TRP A 73 -9.07 11.14 -1.58
N VAL A 74 -7.92 11.60 -2.08
CA VAL A 74 -7.17 12.74 -1.52
C VAL A 74 -7.99 14.04 -1.61
N ASN A 75 -8.75 14.23 -2.69
CA ASN A 75 -9.67 15.35 -2.87
C ASN A 75 -10.93 15.28 -1.99
N GLY A 76 -11.06 14.25 -1.14
CA GLY A 76 -12.16 14.14 -0.18
C GLY A 76 -13.48 13.66 -0.78
N GLU A 77 -13.47 13.05 -1.97
CA GLU A 77 -14.70 12.52 -2.58
C GLU A 77 -15.31 11.42 -1.70
N LYS A 78 -16.58 11.61 -1.33
CA LYS A 78 -17.28 10.73 -0.38
C LYS A 78 -17.54 9.37 -1.01
N GLY A 79 -17.20 8.31 -0.26
CA GLY A 79 -17.51 6.92 -0.64
C GLY A 79 -16.43 6.21 -1.45
N VAL A 80 -15.43 6.91 -2.00
CA VAL A 80 -14.33 6.32 -2.79
C VAL A 80 -13.62 5.21 -2.02
N ARG A 81 -13.25 5.47 -0.75
CA ARG A 81 -12.58 4.46 0.09
C ARG A 81 -13.44 3.20 0.26
N LYS A 82 -14.76 3.35 0.43
CA LYS A 82 -15.68 2.22 0.58
C LYS A 82 -15.79 1.46 -0.75
N GLU A 83 -15.91 2.17 -1.86
CA GLU A 83 -15.97 1.60 -3.20
C GLU A 83 -14.76 0.74 -3.52
N VAL A 84 -13.56 1.31 -3.40
CA VAL A 84 -12.32 0.61 -3.74
C VAL A 84 -12.03 -0.53 -2.76
N SER A 85 -12.36 -0.38 -1.46
CA SER A 85 -12.15 -1.43 -0.45
C SER A 85 -13.03 -2.67 -0.67
N MET A 86 -14.20 -2.51 -1.31
CA MET A 86 -15.03 -3.66 -1.72
C MET A 86 -14.39 -4.45 -2.86
N LYS A 87 -13.56 -3.79 -3.68
CA LYS A 87 -12.92 -4.35 -4.88
C LYS A 87 -11.50 -4.85 -4.59
N SER A 88 -10.77 -4.21 -3.67
CA SER A 88 -9.44 -4.60 -3.22
C SER A 88 -9.30 -4.55 -1.70
N ARG A 89 -8.98 -5.70 -1.10
CA ARG A 89 -8.69 -5.81 0.34
C ARG A 89 -7.35 -5.18 0.73
N ASN A 90 -6.55 -4.74 -0.25
CA ASN A 90 -5.23 -4.14 -0.02
C ASN A 90 -5.25 -2.61 -0.03
N THR A 91 -6.41 -2.00 -0.32
CA THR A 91 -6.60 -0.54 -0.44
C THR A 91 -5.84 0.28 0.60
N THR A 92 -6.00 -0.03 1.88
CA THR A 92 -5.41 0.79 2.96
C THR A 92 -3.87 0.75 2.93
N TYR A 93 -3.27 -0.38 2.58
CA TYR A 93 -1.82 -0.51 2.45
C TYR A 93 -1.31 0.19 1.19
N ILE A 94 -2.05 0.07 0.08
CA ILE A 94 -1.69 0.75 -1.17
C ILE A 94 -1.76 2.27 -1.00
N PHE A 95 -2.76 2.81 -0.31
CA PHE A 95 -2.81 4.25 -0.02
C PHE A 95 -1.61 4.72 0.80
N ALA A 96 -1.23 3.98 1.85
CA ALA A 96 -0.04 4.30 2.64
C ALA A 96 1.26 4.22 1.82
N LEU A 97 1.36 3.27 0.89
CA LEU A 97 2.49 3.18 -0.06
C LEU A 97 2.51 4.40 -0.99
N ILE A 98 1.38 4.81 -1.55
CA ILE A 98 1.34 5.99 -2.43
C ILE A 98 1.77 7.23 -1.65
N GLU A 99 1.25 7.44 -0.44
CA GLU A 99 1.64 8.56 0.42
C GLU A 99 3.13 8.60 0.71
N ARG A 100 3.74 7.44 0.98
CA ARG A 100 5.16 7.35 1.35
C ARG A 100 6.11 7.63 0.18
N PHE A 101 5.73 7.27 -1.05
CA PHE A 101 6.65 7.21 -2.20
C PHE A 101 6.28 8.17 -3.35
N ALA A 102 5.12 8.84 -3.30
CA ALA A 102 4.70 9.80 -4.31
C ALA A 102 5.42 11.16 -4.22
N ASP A 103 6.11 11.43 -3.10
CA ASP A 103 6.95 12.62 -2.88
C ASP A 103 8.31 12.56 -3.62
#